data_AF-A0A1G1H9A5-F1
#
_entry.id   AF-A0A1G1H9A5-F1
#
_cell.length_a   1.000
_cell.length_b   1.000
_cell.length_c   1.000
_cell.angle_alpha   90.00
_cell.angle_beta   90.00
_cell.angle_gamma   90.00
#
_symmetry.space_group_name_H-M   'P 1'
#
loop_
_entity.id
_entity.type
_entity.pdbx_description
1 polymer ?
#
loop_
_entity_poly.entity_id
_entity_poly.type
_entity_poly.pdbx_seq_one_letter_code
_entity_poly.pdbx_strand_id
1 'polypeptide(L)'
;ILEQIIKQLNKLIDVIKVADLAEKEYVEREMCLIKINAPVEHRAEALRIADIFRARVVDSSPRTYTFQVTGDEKKLEAFIELLRP
;
A
#
# COMPACT_ATOMS: atom_id res chain seq x y z
N ILE A 1 -20.31 -0.15 -16.72
CA ILE A 1 -19.38 1.01 -16.74
C ILE A 1 -17.95 0.54 -17.06
N LEU A 2 -17.38 -0.42 -16.32
CA LEU A 2 -16.03 -0.96 -16.56
C LEU A 2 -15.80 -1.45 -18.01
N GLU A 3 -16.71 -2.24 -18.55
CA GLU A 3 -16.64 -2.72 -19.94
C GLU A 3 -16.57 -1.56 -20.95
N GLN A 4 -17.28 -0.47 -20.69
CA GLN A 4 -17.27 0.72 -21.54
C GLN A 4 -15.93 1.46 -21.44
N ILE A 5 -15.31 1.53 -20.25
CA ILE A 5 -13.98 2.10 -20.06
C ILE A 5 -12.95 1.30 -20.86
N ILE A 6 -12.99 -0.04 -20.78
CA ILE A 6 -12.11 -0.94 -21.56
C ILE A 6 -12.29 -0.68 -23.06
N LYS A 7 -13.53 -0.55 -23.55
CA LYS A 7 -13.80 -0.24 -24.97
C LYS A 7 -13.27 1.13 -25.40
N GLN A 8 -13.29 2.14 -24.53
CA GLN A 8 -12.73 3.45 -24.86
C GLN A 8 -11.19 3.42 -24.89
N LEU A 9 -10.55 2.72 -23.95
CA LEU A 9 -9.09 2.59 -23.92
C LEU A 9 -8.55 1.88 -25.17
N ASN A 10 -9.24 0.84 -25.66
CA ASN A 10 -8.84 0.12 -26.89
C ASN A 10 -8.94 0.97 -28.18
N LYS A 11 -9.59 2.14 -28.15
CA LYS A 11 -9.65 3.04 -29.32
C LYS A 11 -8.46 4.01 -29.40
N LEU A 12 -7.66 4.11 -28.33
CA LEU A 12 -6.50 5.00 -28.29
C LEU A 12 -5.37 4.38 -29.11
N ILE A 13 -4.77 5.18 -30.00
CA ILE A 13 -3.66 4.73 -30.87
C ILE A 13 -2.47 4.25 -30.03
N ASP A 14 -2.22 4.89 -28.89
CA ASP A 14 -1.10 4.58 -28.00
C ASP A 14 -1.33 3.34 -27.11
N VAL A 15 -2.53 2.74 -27.14
CA VAL A 15 -2.88 1.57 -26.33
C VAL A 15 -2.74 0.30 -27.16
N ILE A 16 -1.71 -0.49 -26.84
CA ILE A 16 -1.45 -1.77 -27.53
C ILE A 16 -2.40 -2.88 -27.05
N LYS A 17 -2.67 -2.94 -25.74
CA LYS A 17 -3.52 -3.98 -25.14
C LYS A 17 -4.05 -3.56 -23.78
N VAL A 18 -5.33 -3.84 -23.52
CA VAL A 18 -5.96 -3.73 -22.20
C VAL A 18 -6.36 -5.13 -21.75
N ALA A 19 -6.08 -5.47 -20.49
CA ALA A 19 -6.51 -6.72 -19.88
C ALA A 19 -7.16 -6.42 -18.54
N ASP A 20 -8.35 -6.97 -18.32
CA ASP A 20 -8.94 -7.05 -16.99
C ASP A 20 -8.30 -8.22 -16.25
N LEU A 21 -7.67 -7.93 -15.11
CA LEU A 21 -7.02 -8.95 -14.28
C LEU A 21 -8.01 -9.62 -13.33
N ALA A 22 -9.17 -9.01 -13.04
CA ALA A 22 -10.15 -9.53 -12.09
C ALA A 22 -10.79 -10.85 -12.55
N GLU A 23 -10.79 -11.14 -13.86
CA GLU A 23 -11.37 -12.35 -14.43
C GLU A 23 -10.43 -13.57 -14.41
N LYS A 24 -9.22 -13.45 -13.85
CA LYS A 24 -8.21 -14.52 -13.83
C LYS A 24 -7.59 -14.67 -12.44
N GLU A 25 -6.88 -15.76 -12.21
CA GLU A 25 -5.96 -15.80 -11.08
C GLU A 25 -4.79 -14.84 -11.36
N TYR A 26 -4.54 -13.92 -10.42
CA TYR A 26 -3.44 -12.97 -10.49
C TYR A 26 -2.76 -12.82 -9.13
N VAL A 27 -1.55 -12.29 -9.15
CA VAL A 27 -0.84 -11.84 -7.96
C VAL A 27 -0.69 -10.33 -8.08
N GLU A 28 -1.24 -9.61 -7.11
CA GLU A 28 -1.02 -8.18 -6.94
C GLU A 28 -0.07 -7.90 -5.78
N ARG A 29 0.68 -6.82 -5.92
CA ARG A 29 1.52 -6.26 -4.86
C ARG A 29 1.55 -4.76 -5.01
N GLU A 30 1.32 -4.09 -3.89
CA GLU A 30 1.44 -2.67 -3.75
C GLU A 30 2.52 -2.33 -2.71
N MET A 31 3.07 -1.13 -2.83
CA MET A 31 4.05 -0.59 -1.88
C MET A 31 3.58 0.78 -1.41
N CYS A 32 3.55 0.96 -0.09
CA CYS A 32 3.21 2.24 0.53
C CYS A 32 4.38 2.75 1.36
N LEU A 33 4.53 4.08 1.36
CA LEU A 33 5.35 4.81 2.33
C LEU A 33 4.41 5.57 3.26
N ILE A 34 4.45 5.24 4.55
CA ILE A 34 3.53 5.78 5.55
C ILE A 34 4.33 6.50 6.61
N LYS A 35 4.14 7.81 6.72
CA LYS A 35 4.71 8.63 7.79
C LYS A 35 3.69 8.76 8.91
N ILE A 36 4.10 8.44 10.12
CA ILE A 36 3.29 8.56 11.33
C ILE A 36 3.91 9.51 12.33
N ASN A 37 3.07 10.13 13.16
CA ASN A 37 3.50 10.76 14.40
C ASN A 37 3.71 9.66 15.44
N ALA A 38 4.91 9.57 15.99
CA ALA A 38 5.34 8.58 16.97
C ALA A 38 6.07 9.30 18.12
N PRO A 39 5.32 9.91 19.07
CA PRO A 39 5.89 10.44 20.30
C PRO A 39 6.43 9.29 21.17
N VAL A 40 7.27 9.61 22.14
CA VAL A 40 8.16 8.65 22.85
C VAL A 40 7.40 7.42 23.36
N GLU A 41 6.20 7.62 23.90
CA GLU A 41 5.28 6.61 24.41
C GLU A 41 4.82 5.57 23.36
N HIS A 42 4.65 5.98 22.10
CA HIS A 42 4.13 5.13 21.02
C HIS A 42 5.21 4.58 20.09
N ARG A 43 6.47 5.03 20.23
CA ARG A 43 7.56 4.61 19.32
C ARG A 43 7.82 3.11 19.35
N ALA A 44 7.82 2.50 20.53
CA ALA A 44 8.07 1.08 20.68
C ALA A 44 6.94 0.24 20.07
N GLU A 45 5.70 0.70 20.21
CA GLU A 45 4.53 0.05 19.62
C GLU A 45 4.52 0.12 18.10
N ALA A 46 4.78 1.30 17.53
CA ALA A 46 4.89 1.48 16.10
C ALA A 46 5.95 0.55 15.47
N LEU A 47 7.10 0.39 16.12
CA LEU A 47 8.15 -0.54 15.66
C LEU A 47 7.71 -2.01 15.75
N ARG A 48 6.95 -2.41 16.79
CA ARG A 48 6.40 -3.77 16.89
C ARG A 48 5.39 -4.06 15.78
N ILE A 49 4.49 -3.11 15.51
CA ILE A 49 3.50 -3.25 14.41
C ILE A 49 4.25 -3.34 13.07
N ALA A 50 5.27 -2.50 12.86
CA ALA A 50 6.10 -2.57 11.67
C ALA A 50 6.76 -3.95 11.49
N ASP A 51 7.30 -4.53 12.56
CA ASP A 51 7.93 -5.85 12.51
C ASP A 51 6.94 -6.97 12.15
N ILE A 52 5.74 -6.97 12.76
CA ILE A 52 4.66 -7.94 12.47
C ILE A 52 4.30 -7.92 10.97
N PHE A 53 4.20 -6.72 10.39
CA PHE A 53 3.83 -6.54 8.98
C PHE A 53 5.03 -6.66 8.02
N ARG A 54 6.23 -6.93 8.56
CA ARG A 54 7.50 -6.95 7.82
C ARG A 54 7.75 -5.65 7.06
N ALA A 55 7.35 -4.52 7.67
CA ALA A 55 7.61 -3.19 7.17
C ALA A 55 9.04 -2.76 7.51
N ARG A 56 9.63 -1.93 6.66
CA ARG A 56 10.97 -1.37 6.84
C ARG A 56 10.87 0.08 7.31
N VAL A 57 11.62 0.46 8.34
CA VAL A 57 11.81 1.88 8.68
C VAL A 57 12.71 2.50 7.61
N VAL A 58 12.20 3.48 6.87
CA VAL A 58 12.97 4.21 5.85
C VAL A 58 13.42 5.59 6.34
N ASP A 59 12.75 6.15 7.33
CA ASP A 59 13.12 7.41 7.97
C ASP A 59 12.66 7.42 9.44
N SER A 60 13.44 8.06 10.31
CA SER A 60 13.17 8.19 11.74
C SER A 60 13.63 9.55 12.23
N SER A 61 12.69 10.30 12.82
CA SER A 61 12.94 11.54 13.55
C SER A 61 12.45 11.41 14.99
N PRO A 62 12.77 12.34 15.92
CA PRO A 62 12.40 12.22 17.33
C PRO A 62 10.90 12.01 17.59
N ARG A 63 10.04 12.54 16.70
CA ARG A 63 8.58 12.45 16.81
C ARG A 63 7.89 11.73 15.66
N THR A 64 8.63 11.20 14.68
CA THR A 64 8.01 10.54 13.51
C THR A 64 8.78 9.31 13.08
N TYR A 65 8.06 8.38 12.47
CA TYR A 65 8.63 7.31 11.67
C TYR A 65 8.03 7.35 10.27
N THR A 66 8.81 6.95 9.29
CA THR A 66 8.31 6.61 7.96
C THR A 66 8.57 5.13 7.71
N PHE A 67 7.51 4.38 7.48
CA PHE A 67 7.56 2.95 7.18
C PHE A 67 7.33 2.71 5.69
N GLN A 68 8.10 1.79 5.12
CA GLN A 68 7.83 1.16 3.83
C GLN A 68 7.21 -0.21 4.08
N VAL A 69 6.04 -0.45 3.53
CA VAL A 69 5.37 -1.74 3.60
C VAL A 69 4.97 -2.18 2.19
N THR A 70 5.06 -3.49 1.93
CA THR A 70 4.65 -4.09 0.65
C THR A 70 3.76 -5.29 0.93
N GLY A 71 2.66 -5.38 0.19
CA GLY A 71 1.59 -6.34 0.45
C GLY A 71 0.52 -6.35 -0.64
N ASP A 72 -0.47 -7.20 -0.46
CA ASP A 72 -1.78 -7.02 -1.11
C ASP A 72 -2.55 -5.89 -0.42
N GLU A 73 -3.65 -5.45 -1.03
CA GLU A 73 -4.48 -4.35 -0.52
C GLU A 73 -4.90 -4.60 0.95
N LYS A 74 -5.33 -5.82 1.28
CA LYS A 74 -5.80 -6.18 2.62
C LYS A 74 -4.72 -6.04 3.68
N LYS A 75 -3.48 -6.46 3.38
CA LYS A 75 -2.36 -6.32 4.31
C LYS A 75 -2.01 -4.86 4.53
N LEU A 76 -2.06 -4.04 3.48
CA LEU A 76 -1.74 -2.62 3.57
C LEU A 76 -2.80 -1.86 4.37
N GLU A 77 -4.08 -2.11 4.12
CA GLU A 77 -5.18 -1.49 4.87
C GLU A 77 -5.11 -1.88 6.36
N ALA A 78 -4.90 -3.17 6.67
CA ALA A 78 -4.74 -3.62 8.04
C ALA A 78 -3.56 -2.96 8.76
N PHE A 79 -2.44 -2.71 8.05
CA PHE A 79 -1.30 -1.99 8.60
C PHE A 79 -1.65 -0.52 8.88
N ILE A 80 -2.38 0.13 7.97
CA ILE A 80 -2.84 1.51 8.14
C ILE A 80 -3.77 1.61 9.35
N GLU A 81 -4.77 0.74 9.46
CA GLU A 81 -5.74 0.75 10.56
C GLU A 81 -5.08 0.59 11.94
N LEU A 82 -4.07 -0.29 12.06
CA LEU A 82 -3.34 -0.45 13.32
C LEU A 82 -2.46 0.74 13.69
N LEU A 83 -2.11 1.59 12.72
CA LEU A 83 -1.33 2.81 12.94
C LEU A 83 -2.21 4.06 13.06
N ARG A 84 -3.53 3.95 12.86
CA ARG A 84 -4.45 5.07 13.06
C ARG A 84 -4.64 5.33 14.57
N PRO A 85 -4.65 6.60 14.99
CA PRO A 85 -4.90 6.99 16.38
C PRO A 85 -6.35 6.74 16.82
#